data_AF-A0A937IQT4-F1
#
_entry.id   AF-A0A937IQT4-F1
#
_cell.length_a   1.000
_cell.length_b   1.000
_cell.length_c   1.000
_cell.angle_alpha   90.00
_cell.angle_beta   90.00
_cell.angle_gamma   90.00
#
_symmetry.space_group_name_H-M   'P 1'
#
loop_
_entity.id
_entity.type
_entity.pdbx_description
1 polymer ?
#
loop_
_entity_poly.entity_id
_entity_poly.type
_entity_poly.pdbx_seq_one_letter_code
_entity_poly.pdbx_strand_id
1 'polypeptide(L)'
;TLTSTNNNDGRNTSLVRSDISYKFDGKKVDLFNTKKYTQIPALAELNASDFNGFENSFRKENYRINKVINLKFDLDSDGKNEEFYCPFWERWGLLNGCSIISEKYGNILKAPQCKRLGVLSEKKNGWHILVVDFNERWFFDLQSNQYQPITKRTKK
;
A
#
# COMPACT_ATOMS: atom_id res chain seq x y z
N THR A 1 11.16 -10.22 -27.96
CA THR A 1 10.14 -10.41 -26.91
C THR A 1 9.65 -9.05 -26.49
N LEU A 2 8.33 -8.84 -26.47
CA LEU A 2 7.71 -7.61 -25.99
C LEU A 2 7.20 -7.88 -24.57
N THR A 3 7.40 -6.96 -23.64
CA THR A 3 6.97 -7.11 -22.25
C THR A 3 6.07 -5.96 -21.85
N SER A 4 4.99 -6.26 -21.14
CA SER A 4 4.09 -5.30 -20.52
C SER A 4 3.99 -5.62 -19.04
N THR A 5 3.97 -4.59 -18.20
CA THR A 5 3.78 -4.73 -16.77
C THR A 5 2.52 -3.98 -16.37
N ASN A 6 1.65 -4.64 -15.63
CA ASN A 6 0.55 -3.99 -14.92
C ASN A 6 0.99 -3.74 -13.47
N ASN A 7 1.18 -2.46 -13.13
CA ASN A 7 1.67 -2.01 -11.83
C ASN A 7 0.56 -1.49 -10.89
N ASN A 8 -0.71 -1.86 -11.12
CA ASN A 8 -1.87 -1.34 -10.36
C ASN A 8 -2.27 0.09 -10.69
N ASP A 9 -1.70 0.72 -11.72
CA ASP A 9 -2.04 2.09 -12.07
C ASP A 9 -3.47 2.19 -12.63
N GLY A 10 -4.21 3.24 -12.25
CA GLY A 10 -5.55 3.54 -12.76
C GLY A 10 -6.62 3.66 -11.68
N ARG A 11 -7.87 3.93 -12.08
CA ARG A 11 -8.99 4.26 -11.17
C ARG A 11 -9.49 3.10 -10.29
N ASN A 12 -8.99 1.89 -10.48
CA ASN A 12 -9.47 0.74 -9.73
C ASN A 12 -8.87 0.70 -8.32
N THR A 13 -9.60 0.15 -7.37
CA THR A 13 -9.16 -0.03 -5.98
C THR A 13 -8.41 -1.34 -5.74
N SER A 14 -8.40 -2.22 -6.74
CA SER A 14 -7.81 -3.56 -6.63
C SER A 14 -6.29 -3.50 -6.71
N LEU A 15 -5.64 -4.26 -5.82
CA LEU A 15 -4.20 -4.48 -5.84
C LEU A 15 -3.92 -5.76 -6.65
N VAL A 16 -3.63 -5.60 -7.95
CA VAL A 16 -3.31 -6.63 -8.95
C VAL A 16 -2.04 -6.29 -9.76
N ARG A 17 -0.94 -7.00 -9.50
CA ARG A 17 0.32 -6.87 -10.25
C ARG A 17 0.60 -8.12 -11.08
N SER A 18 0.93 -7.90 -12.35
CA SER A 18 1.32 -8.98 -13.25
C SER A 18 2.28 -8.50 -14.34
N ASP A 19 3.25 -9.34 -14.68
CA ASP A 19 4.09 -9.16 -15.86
C ASP A 19 3.58 -10.08 -16.97
N ILE A 20 3.34 -9.50 -18.14
CA ILE A 20 2.84 -10.20 -19.33
C ILE A 20 3.90 -10.08 -20.42
N SER A 21 4.38 -11.22 -20.91
CA SER A 21 5.34 -11.29 -22.01
C SER A 21 4.66 -11.79 -23.27
N TYR A 22 5.00 -11.20 -24.40
CA TYR A 22 4.52 -11.56 -25.72
C TYR A 22 5.71 -11.93 -26.63
N LYS A 23 5.48 -12.90 -27.51
CA LYS A 23 6.44 -13.31 -28.53
C LYS A 23 5.88 -12.96 -29.90
N PHE A 24 6.68 -12.27 -30.71
CA PHE A 24 6.39 -12.01 -32.11
C PHE A 24 7.20 -12.98 -32.96
N ASP A 25 6.54 -13.72 -33.84
CA ASP A 25 7.18 -14.72 -34.71
C ASP A 25 7.44 -14.22 -36.14
N GLY A 26 7.19 -12.93 -36.40
CA GLY A 26 7.27 -12.32 -37.74
C GLY A 26 5.93 -12.19 -38.45
N LYS A 27 4.88 -12.88 -37.99
CA LYS A 27 3.51 -12.83 -38.56
C LYS A 27 2.45 -12.46 -37.53
N LYS A 28 2.61 -12.92 -36.28
CA LYS A 28 1.64 -12.70 -35.21
C LYS A 28 2.32 -12.51 -33.85
N VAL A 29 1.58 -11.87 -32.95
CA VAL A 29 1.95 -11.70 -31.54
C VAL A 29 1.19 -12.73 -30.72
N ASP A 30 1.90 -13.64 -30.07
CA ASP A 30 1.33 -14.62 -29.16
C ASP A 30 1.66 -14.26 -27.70
N LEU A 31 0.71 -14.51 -26.80
CA LEU A 31 0.96 -14.48 -25.36
C LEU A 31 1.99 -15.56 -25.02
N PHE A 32 3.12 -15.15 -24.46
CA PHE A 32 4.22 -16.05 -24.12
C PHE A 32 4.19 -16.45 -22.65
N ASN A 33 3.97 -15.51 -21.74
CA ASN A 33 3.97 -15.78 -20.31
C ASN A 33 3.16 -14.73 -19.55
N THR A 34 2.54 -15.15 -18.44
CA THR A 34 1.91 -14.28 -17.46
C THR A 34 2.41 -14.65 -16.07
N LYS A 35 3.13 -13.73 -15.42
CA LYS A 35 3.57 -13.87 -14.04
C LYS A 35 2.71 -12.99 -13.15
N LYS A 36 1.92 -13.61 -12.27
CA LYS A 36 1.14 -12.91 -11.24
C LYS A 36 1.94 -12.82 -9.94
N TYR A 37 1.82 -11.70 -9.24
CA TYR A 37 2.46 -11.51 -7.95
C TYR A 37 1.47 -11.76 -6.82
N THR A 38 1.94 -12.39 -5.75
CA THR A 38 1.17 -12.59 -4.52
C THR A 38 1.56 -11.56 -3.48
N GLN A 39 0.57 -11.10 -2.71
CA GLN A 39 0.79 -10.15 -1.62
C GLN A 39 1.47 -10.86 -0.44
N ILE A 40 2.34 -10.16 0.28
CA ILE A 40 2.90 -10.65 1.54
C ILE A 40 1.80 -10.56 2.61
N PRO A 41 1.46 -11.64 3.34
CA PRO A 41 0.46 -11.59 4.40
C PRO A 41 0.81 -10.55 5.48
N ALA A 42 -0.19 -9.77 5.91
CA ALA A 42 -0.07 -8.81 7.01
C ALA A 42 -0.90 -9.28 8.23
N LEU A 43 -0.47 -8.88 9.43
CA LEU A 43 -1.21 -9.09 10.68
C LEU A 43 -2.47 -8.23 10.73
N ALA A 44 -2.37 -7.01 10.21
CA ALA A 44 -3.46 -6.07 10.07
C ALA A 44 -3.18 -5.16 8.87
N GLU A 45 -4.22 -4.70 8.16
CA GLU A 45 -4.04 -3.89 6.97
C GLU A 45 -5.26 -3.02 6.64
N LEU A 46 -5.00 -1.98 5.85
CA LEU A 46 -5.96 -1.10 5.20
C LEU A 46 -5.85 -1.32 3.70
N ASN A 47 -6.97 -1.56 3.03
CA ASN A 47 -7.01 -1.69 1.57
C ASN A 47 -7.93 -0.63 0.95
N ALA A 48 -7.52 -0.07 -0.18
CA ALA A 48 -8.35 0.83 -0.98
C ALA A 48 -9.65 0.14 -1.45
N SER A 49 -9.63 -1.18 -1.62
CA SER A 49 -10.82 -1.98 -1.95
C SER A 49 -11.87 -2.00 -0.85
N ASP A 50 -11.49 -1.70 0.40
CA ASP A 50 -12.45 -1.59 1.51
C ASP A 50 -13.41 -0.41 1.32
N PHE A 51 -13.10 0.49 0.37
CA PHE A 51 -13.96 1.60 -0.03
C PHE A 51 -14.90 1.27 -1.21
N ASN A 52 -14.86 0.04 -1.75
CA ASN A 52 -15.76 -0.37 -2.83
C ASN A 52 -17.22 -0.31 -2.39
N GLY A 53 -18.08 0.30 -3.22
CA GLY A 53 -19.50 0.47 -2.91
C GLY A 53 -19.87 1.81 -2.26
N PHE A 54 -18.89 2.65 -1.90
CA PHE A 54 -19.17 4.01 -1.43
C PHE A 54 -19.38 5.05 -2.54
N GLU A 55 -19.15 4.67 -3.80
CA GLU A 55 -19.26 5.50 -5.02
C GLU A 55 -20.65 6.15 -5.22
N ASN A 56 -21.73 5.56 -4.68
CA ASN A 56 -23.09 6.09 -4.82
C ASN A 56 -23.52 7.08 -3.73
N SER A 57 -22.66 7.38 -2.75
CA SER A 57 -22.97 8.31 -1.65
C SER A 57 -22.80 9.79 -2.05
N PHE A 58 -22.20 10.06 -3.21
CA PHE A 58 -21.73 11.39 -3.62
C PHE A 58 -22.79 12.27 -4.30
N ARG A 59 -23.97 11.74 -4.63
CA ARG A 59 -25.05 12.50 -5.29
C ARG A 59 -25.96 13.27 -4.34
N LYS A 60 -25.79 13.16 -3.02
CA LYS A 60 -26.50 13.98 -2.03
C LYS A 60 -25.55 15.02 -1.44
N GLU A 61 -25.71 16.25 -1.91
CA GLU A 61 -25.27 17.54 -1.32
C GLU A 61 -23.93 17.57 -0.57
N ASN A 62 -22.92 18.18 -1.21
CA ASN A 62 -21.81 18.93 -0.57
C ASN A 62 -20.99 18.25 0.54
N TYR A 63 -20.98 16.93 0.63
CA TYR A 63 -20.22 16.23 1.66
C TYR A 63 -18.98 15.55 1.05
N ARG A 64 -17.88 16.31 0.95
CA ARG A 64 -16.52 15.77 0.77
C ARG A 64 -16.12 15.02 2.06
N ILE A 65 -16.77 13.89 2.36
CA ILE A 65 -16.23 13.02 3.40
C ILE A 65 -14.98 12.39 2.79
N ASN A 66 -13.81 12.84 3.24
CA ASN A 66 -12.63 12.00 3.25
C ASN A 66 -13.00 10.77 4.09
N LYS A 67 -13.55 9.72 3.49
CA LYS A 67 -13.78 8.48 4.24
C LYS A 67 -12.40 7.98 4.64
N VAL A 68 -12.20 7.91 5.95
CA VAL A 68 -10.98 7.38 6.54
C VAL A 68 -11.37 6.04 7.17
N ILE A 69 -10.62 5.00 6.84
CA ILE A 69 -10.61 3.77 7.63
C ILE A 69 -9.46 3.91 8.60
N ASN A 70 -9.75 3.69 9.87
CA ASN A 70 -8.76 3.74 10.94
C ASN A 70 -8.37 2.30 11.31
N LEU A 71 -7.08 2.06 11.42
CA LEU A 71 -6.52 0.85 12.01
C LEU A 71 -5.78 1.24 13.29
N LYS A 72 -5.89 0.44 14.35
CA LYS A 72 -5.09 0.58 15.56
C LYS A 72 -4.21 -0.65 15.73
N PHE A 73 -2.92 -0.44 15.97
CA PHE A 73 -1.96 -1.53 16.15
C PHE A 73 -0.78 -1.08 17.01
N ASP A 74 -0.36 -1.89 17.97
CA ASP A 74 0.84 -1.67 18.79
C ASP A 74 2.09 -2.01 17.97
N LEU A 75 2.76 -0.99 17.42
CA LEU A 75 3.85 -1.19 16.48
C LEU A 75 5.18 -1.51 17.14
N ASP A 76 5.40 -1.13 18.40
CA ASP A 76 6.68 -1.33 19.10
C ASP A 76 6.62 -2.29 20.29
N SER A 77 5.43 -2.80 20.59
CA SER A 77 5.11 -3.65 21.74
C SER A 77 5.31 -2.99 23.10
N ASP A 78 5.03 -1.69 23.19
CA ASP A 78 4.95 -0.98 24.46
C ASP A 78 3.58 -1.09 25.15
N GLY A 79 2.62 -1.78 24.52
CA GLY A 79 1.25 -1.97 25.01
C GLY A 79 0.29 -0.84 24.64
N LYS A 80 0.74 0.16 23.89
CA LYS A 80 -0.07 1.26 23.35
C LYS A 80 -0.21 1.09 21.86
N ASN A 81 -1.39 1.40 21.32
CA ASN A 81 -1.63 1.30 19.90
C ASN A 81 -1.31 2.61 19.18
N GLU A 82 -0.57 2.52 18.09
CA GLU A 82 -0.54 3.56 17.06
C GLU A 82 -1.83 3.59 16.25
N GLU A 83 -2.21 4.79 15.80
CA GLU A 83 -3.41 5.00 15.01
C GLU A 83 -3.07 5.35 13.56
N PHE A 84 -3.59 4.55 12.64
CA PHE A 84 -3.41 4.70 11.21
C PHE A 84 -4.57 5.49 10.62
N TYR A 85 -4.25 6.50 9.82
CA TYR A 85 -5.21 7.36 9.14
C TYR A 85 -4.89 7.40 7.66
N CYS A 86 -5.74 6.80 6.83
CA CYS A 86 -5.56 6.76 5.38
C CYS A 86 -6.80 7.28 4.65
N PRO A 87 -6.80 8.55 4.22
CA PRO A 87 -7.84 9.09 3.35
C PRO A 87 -7.94 8.34 2.03
N PHE A 88 -9.15 8.11 1.52
CA PHE A 88 -9.36 7.53 0.20
C PHE A 88 -9.45 8.59 -0.89
N TRP A 89 -8.68 8.42 -1.98
CA TRP A 89 -8.73 9.26 -3.18
C TRP A 89 -9.41 8.53 -4.33
N GLU A 90 -10.73 8.72 -4.42
CA GLU A 90 -11.61 8.06 -5.39
C GLU A 90 -11.14 8.22 -6.84
N ARG A 91 -10.62 9.40 -7.22
CA ARG A 91 -10.16 9.67 -8.59
C ARG A 91 -9.15 8.64 -9.09
N TRP A 92 -8.34 8.09 -8.19
CA TRP A 92 -7.29 7.13 -8.51
C TRP A 92 -7.47 5.79 -7.78
N GLY A 93 -8.57 5.58 -7.06
CA GLY A 93 -8.84 4.33 -6.35
C GLY A 93 -7.73 3.93 -5.36
N LEU A 94 -7.13 4.89 -4.66
CA LEU A 94 -6.00 4.64 -3.76
C LEU A 94 -6.13 5.36 -2.42
N LEU A 95 -5.40 4.88 -1.42
CA LEU A 95 -5.18 5.57 -0.15
C LEU A 95 -4.16 6.68 -0.37
N ASN A 96 -4.50 7.91 0.02
CA ASN A 96 -3.68 9.10 -0.19
C ASN A 96 -3.45 9.82 1.13
N GLY A 97 -2.21 10.23 1.38
CA GLY A 97 -1.91 11.02 2.58
C GLY A 97 -1.99 10.21 3.87
N CYS A 98 -1.65 8.92 3.81
CA CYS A 98 -1.63 8.07 5.00
C CYS A 98 -0.69 8.63 6.09
N SER A 99 -1.14 8.61 7.33
CA SER A 99 -0.34 8.93 8.52
C SER A 99 -0.51 7.86 9.59
N ILE A 100 0.49 7.75 10.45
CA ILE A 100 0.45 6.91 11.65
C ILE A 100 0.81 7.80 12.82
N ILE A 101 -0.07 7.88 13.81
CA ILE A 101 0.12 8.72 14.99
C ILE A 101 0.55 7.82 16.15
N SER A 102 1.75 8.10 16.67
CA SER A 102 2.28 7.54 17.92
C SER A 102 2.22 8.59 19.01
N GLU A 103 1.89 8.16 20.23
CA GLU A 103 1.88 9.04 21.41
C GLU A 103 3.28 9.61 21.69
N LYS A 104 4.33 8.80 21.45
CA LYS A 104 5.72 9.15 21.77
C LYS A 104 6.37 10.07 20.74
N TYR A 105 6.06 9.88 19.45
CA TYR A 105 6.78 10.51 18.34
C TYR A 105 5.90 11.38 17.43
N GLY A 106 4.60 11.48 17.70
CA GLY A 106 3.65 12.17 16.83
C GLY A 106 3.43 11.41 15.52
N ASN A 107 3.36 12.12 14.40
CA ASN A 107 3.18 11.47 13.10
C ASN A 107 4.48 10.80 12.62
N ILE A 108 4.50 9.47 12.60
CA ILE A 108 5.66 8.62 12.25
C ILE A 108 5.60 8.05 10.82
N LEU A 109 4.56 8.38 10.04
CA LEU A 109 4.46 8.00 8.63
C LEU A 109 4.04 9.20 7.79
N LYS A 110 4.82 9.51 6.76
CA LYS A 110 4.51 10.60 5.84
C LYS A 110 4.00 10.09 4.50
N ALA A 111 2.67 10.07 4.40
CA ALA A 111 1.89 10.17 3.18
C ALA A 111 2.26 9.21 2.02
N PRO A 112 2.41 7.88 2.23
CA PRO A 112 2.45 6.98 1.11
C PRO A 112 1.14 7.06 0.31
N GLN A 113 1.26 6.99 -1.01
CA GLN A 113 0.14 6.78 -1.92
C GLN A 113 0.15 5.32 -2.32
N CYS A 114 -0.84 4.56 -1.90
CA CYS A 114 -0.85 3.11 -2.06
C CYS A 114 -2.27 2.56 -2.10
N LYS A 115 -2.45 1.35 -2.61
CA LYS A 115 -3.71 0.63 -2.47
C LYS A 115 -3.78 -0.21 -1.21
N ARG A 116 -2.63 -0.47 -0.60
CA ARG A 116 -2.53 -1.27 0.62
C ARG A 116 -1.44 -0.73 1.54
N LEU A 117 -1.78 -0.63 2.81
CA LEU A 117 -0.86 -0.40 3.90
C LEU A 117 -1.12 -1.44 4.98
N GLY A 118 -0.13 -2.28 5.27
CA GLY A 118 -0.27 -3.38 6.24
C GLY A 118 0.89 -3.46 7.22
N VAL A 119 0.68 -4.14 8.33
CA VAL A 119 1.67 -4.42 9.38
C VAL A 119 2.15 -5.86 9.25
N LEU A 120 3.45 -6.07 9.09
CA LEU A 120 4.05 -7.41 9.03
C LEU A 120 4.39 -7.92 10.43
N SER A 121 4.46 -9.23 10.59
CA SER A 121 4.93 -9.86 11.84
C SER A 121 6.42 -9.64 12.11
N GLU A 122 7.20 -9.32 11.09
CA GLU A 122 8.62 -9.01 11.20
C GLU A 122 8.84 -7.64 11.85
N LYS A 123 9.87 -7.54 12.69
CA LYS A 123 10.28 -6.31 13.35
C LYS A 123 11.70 -5.90 12.98
N LYS A 124 11.96 -4.59 13.00
CA LYS A 124 13.28 -3.99 12.92
C LYS A 124 13.36 -2.82 13.89
N ASN A 125 14.45 -2.72 14.64
CA ASN A 125 14.64 -1.70 15.68
C ASN A 125 13.54 -1.71 16.76
N GLY A 126 12.93 -2.86 17.03
CA GLY A 126 11.81 -3.01 17.97
C GLY A 126 10.42 -2.75 17.36
N TRP A 127 10.36 -2.13 16.18
CA TRP A 127 9.10 -1.75 15.51
C TRP A 127 8.72 -2.76 14.42
N HIS A 128 7.43 -3.03 14.26
CA HIS A 128 6.90 -3.82 13.15
C HIS A 128 7.22 -3.16 11.80
N ILE A 129 7.61 -3.98 10.82
CA ILE A 129 7.79 -3.55 9.44
C ILE A 129 6.42 -3.34 8.81
N LEU A 130 6.27 -2.26 8.04
CA LEU A 130 5.07 -2.05 7.23
C LEU A 130 5.26 -2.63 5.84
N VAL A 131 4.18 -3.12 5.25
CA VAL A 131 4.10 -3.44 3.83
C VAL A 131 3.25 -2.40 3.11
N VAL A 132 3.77 -1.88 2.01
CA VAL A 132 3.09 -0.97 1.10
C VAL A 132 2.85 -1.72 -0.21
N ASP A 133 1.62 -1.63 -0.72
CA ASP A 133 1.15 -2.37 -1.90
C ASP A 133 1.47 -3.88 -1.80
N PHE A 134 2.18 -4.43 -2.79
CA PHE A 134 2.43 -5.87 -2.90
C PHE A 134 3.46 -6.38 -1.92
N ASN A 135 4.60 -5.70 -1.86
CA ASN A 135 5.80 -6.22 -1.22
C ASN A 135 6.83 -5.14 -0.85
N GLU A 136 6.52 -3.86 -1.03
CA GLU A 136 7.41 -2.80 -0.60
C GLU A 136 7.41 -2.79 0.92
N ARG A 137 8.59 -2.78 1.53
CA ARG A 137 8.73 -2.92 2.99
C ARG A 137 9.30 -1.64 3.55
N TRP A 138 8.70 -1.14 4.62
CA TRP A 138 9.11 0.09 5.28
C TRP A 138 9.46 -0.22 6.73
N PHE A 139 10.57 0.34 7.23
CA PHE A 139 11.00 0.16 8.62
C PHE A 139 11.02 1.49 9.36
N PHE A 140 10.82 1.45 10.67
CA PHE A 140 10.95 2.62 11.51
C PHE A 140 12.42 2.94 11.76
N ASP A 141 12.83 4.13 11.36
CA ASP A 141 14.16 4.65 11.58
C ASP A 141 14.20 5.50 12.86
N LEU A 142 15.00 5.05 13.84
CA LEU A 142 15.10 5.69 15.16
C LEU A 142 15.78 7.07 15.12
N GLN A 143 16.52 7.38 14.05
CA GLN A 143 17.19 8.69 13.93
C GLN A 143 16.22 9.76 13.44
N SER A 144 15.41 9.43 12.42
CA SER A 144 14.41 10.34 11.87
C SER A 144 13.06 10.29 12.57
N ASN A 145 12.81 9.27 13.40
CA ASN A 145 11.49 8.95 13.97
C ASN A 145 10.41 8.84 12.89
N GLN A 146 10.73 8.15 11.78
CA GLN A 146 9.84 7.97 10.64
C GLN A 146 9.99 6.58 10.04
N TYR A 147 8.90 6.07 9.47
CA TYR A 147 8.95 4.93 8.55
C TYR A 147 9.56 5.32 7.21
N GLN A 148 10.47 4.49 6.71
CA GLN A 148 11.15 4.69 5.42
C GLN A 148 11.24 3.37 4.61
N PRO A 149 11.23 3.43 3.27
CA PRO A 149 11.43 2.26 2.43
C PRO A 149 12.75 1.55 2.74
N ILE A 150 12.70 0.21 2.86
CA ILE A 150 13.89 -0.64 2.85
C ILE A 150 14.36 -0.69 1.39
N THR A 151 15.30 0.18 1.04
CA THR A 151 15.96 0.12 -0.27
C THR A 151 16.72 -1.20 -0.38
N LYS A 152 16.36 -2.03 -1.36
CA LYS A 152 17.19 -3.18 -1.72
C LYS A 152 18.50 -2.63 -2.29
N ARG A 153 19.63 -2.88 -1.61
CA ARG A 153 20.93 -2.74 -2.25
C ARG A 153 20.92 -3.62 -3.49
N THR A 154 20.87 -3.02 -4.68
CA THR A 154 21.21 -3.71 -5.91
C THR A 154 22.66 -4.18 -5.75
N LYS A 155 22.87 -5.49 -5.69
CA LYS A 155 24.20 -6.04 -5.91
C LYS A 155 24.61 -5.58 -7.31
N LYS A 156 25.61 -4.69 -7.38
CA LYS A 156 26.35 -4.42 -8.61
C LYS A 156 27.10 -5.68 -9.02
#